data_AF-A0A242K0L2-F1
#
_entry.id   AF-A0A242K0L2-F1
#
_cell.length_a   1.000
_cell.length_b   1.000
_cell.length_c   1.000
_cell.angle_alpha   90.00
_cell.angle_beta   90.00
_cell.angle_gamma   90.00
#
_symmetry.space_group_name_H-M   'P 1'
#
loop_
_entity.id
_entity.type
_entity.pdbx_description
1 polymer ?
#
loop_
_entity_poly.entity_id
_entity_poly.type
_entity_poly.pdbx_seq_one_letter_code
_entity_poly.pdbx_strand_id
1 'polypeptide(L)' 'MNKKWIRIGIGLGIIALGAVYLGKKTGLLEDDRHLYDEFESI' A
#
# COMPACT_ATOMS: atom_id res chain seq x y z
N MET A 1 12.98 17.31 -22.08
CA MET A 1 12.19 16.14 -21.58
C MET A 1 10.81 16.16 -22.18
N ASN A 2 10.34 15.04 -22.72
CA ASN A 2 9.02 14.96 -23.32
C ASN A 2 7.94 14.99 -22.21
N LYS A 3 7.05 15.99 -22.27
CA LYS A 3 6.07 16.32 -21.23
C LYS A 3 5.13 15.15 -20.87
N LYS A 4 4.96 14.19 -21.80
CA LYS A 4 4.20 12.94 -21.57
C LYS A 4 4.74 12.13 -20.38
N TRP A 5 6.06 11.97 -20.26
CA TRP A 5 6.66 11.16 -19.21
C TRP A 5 6.50 11.78 -17.82
N ILE A 6 6.54 13.10 -17.73
CA ILE A 6 6.30 13.84 -16.48
C ILE A 6 4.86 13.62 -16.00
N ARG A 7 3.87 13.70 -16.91
CA ARG A 7 2.47 13.44 -16.58
C ARG A 7 2.22 12.01 -16.10
N ILE A 8 2.86 11.03 -16.75
CA ILE A 8 2.75 9.63 -16.35
C ILE A 8 3.36 9.42 -14.96
N GLY A 9 4.55 9.98 -14.69
CA GLY A 9 5.20 9.87 -13.39
C GLY A 9 4.38 10.48 -12.24
N ILE A 10 3.79 11.67 -12.47
CA ILE A 10 2.92 12.31 -11.48
C ILE A 10 1.65 11.48 -11.25
N GLY A 11 1.02 10.98 -12.32
CA GLY A 11 -0.16 10.13 -12.22
C GLY A 11 0.11 8.84 -11.45
N LEU A 12 1.22 8.16 -11.74
CA LEU A 12 1.63 6.96 -11.03
C LEU A 12 1.89 7.23 -9.54
N GLY A 13 2.54 8.37 -9.22
CA GLY A 13 2.83 8.77 -7.85
C GLY A 13 1.56 9.01 -7.03
N ILE A 14 0.56 9.69 -7.61
CA ILE A 14 -0.73 9.93 -6.93
C ILE A 14 -1.48 8.61 -6.69
N ILE A 15 -1.50 7.71 -7.68
CA ILE A 15 -2.15 6.40 -7.54
C ILE A 15 -1.46 5.57 -6.46
N ALA A 16 -0.12 5.55 -6.44
CA ALA A 16 0.63 4.81 -5.42
C ALA A 16 0.38 5.36 -4.01
N LEU A 17 0.40 6.69 -3.83
CA LEU A 17 0.08 7.31 -2.55
C LEU A 17 -1.36 7.01 -2.10
N GLY A 18 -2.32 7.08 -3.02
CA GLY A 18 -3.71 6.74 -2.73
C GLY A 18 -3.88 5.26 -2.33
N ALA A 19 -3.23 4.35 -3.06
CA ALA A 19 -3.25 2.92 -2.76
C ALA A 19 -2.63 2.60 -1.40
N VAL A 20 -1.51 3.23 -1.04
CA VAL A 20 -0.88 3.06 0.27
C VAL A 20 -1.77 3.59 1.40
N TYR A 21 -2.35 4.78 1.22
CA TYR A 21 -3.25 5.37 2.22
C TYR A 21 -4.50 4.51 2.45
N LEU A 22 -5.14 4.05 1.37
CA LEU A 22 -6.29 3.16 1.45
C LEU A 22 -5.91 1.78 2.01
N GLY A 23 -4.78 1.21 1.58
CA GLY A 23 -4.28 -0.07 2.06
C GLY A 23 -4.00 -0.05 3.57
N LYS A 24 -3.45 1.04 4.08
CA LYS A 24 -3.27 1.24 5.53
C LYS A 24 -4.61 1.38 6.26
N LYS A 25 -5.58 2.13 5.70
CA LYS A 25 -6.89 2.34 6.34
C LYS A 25 -7.76 1.09 6.34
N THR A 26 -7.62 0.24 5.33
CA THR A 26 -8.44 -0.96 5.14
C THR A 26 -7.87 -2.20 5.84
N GLY A 27 -6.71 -2.10 6.47
CA GLY A 27 -6.01 -3.26 7.03
C GLY A 27 -5.33 -4.14 5.98
N LEU A 28 -5.40 -3.79 4.68
CA LEU A 28 -4.85 -4.59 3.59
C LEU A 28 -3.31 -4.69 3.62
N LEU A 29 -2.66 -3.71 4.25
CA LEU A 29 -1.22 -3.70 4.51
C LEU A 29 -0.87 -4.04 5.96
N GLU A 30 -1.87 -4.32 6.80
CA GLU A 30 -1.64 -4.73 8.17
C GLU A 30 -1.25 -6.21 8.21
N ASP A 31 -0.34 -6.53 9.12
CA ASP A 31 0.19 -7.87 9.29
C ASP A 31 -0.47 -8.51 10.50
N ASP A 32 -1.57 -9.22 10.26
CA ASP A 32 -2.37 -9.87 11.29
C ASP A 32 -1.71 -11.13 11.86
N ARG A 33 -0.51 -11.51 11.40
CA ARG A 33 0.20 -12.71 11.88
C ARG A 33 0.38 -12.72 13.40
N HIS A 34 0.59 -11.54 14.01
CA HIS A 34 0.73 -11.42 15.45
C HIS A 34 -0.52 -11.85 16.25
N LEU A 35 -1.72 -11.80 15.64
CA LEU A 35 -2.96 -12.25 16.27
C LEU A 35 -3.06 -13.79 16.35
N TYR A 36 -2.25 -14.51 15.58
CA TYR A 36 -2.26 -15.97 15.52
C TYR A 36 -1.02 -16.60 16.15
N ASP A 37 0.03 -15.81 16.45
CA ASP A 37 1.19 -16.24 17.24
C ASP A 37 0.76 -16.86 18.59
N GLU A 38 -0.31 -16.35 19.20
CA GLU A 38 -0.87 -16.89 20.46
C GLU A 38 -1.59 -18.25 20.30
N PHE A 39 -2.03 -18.60 19.09
CA PHE A 39 -2.76 -19.84 18.80
C PHE A 39 -1.88 -20.93 18.16
N GLU A 40 -0.75 -20.55 17.56
CA GLU A 40 0.18 -21.47 16.89
C GLU A 40 1.22 -22.08 17.86
N SER A 41 1.25 -21.68 19.14
CA SER A 41 2.20 -22.18 20.16
C SER A 41 1.82 -23.52 20.83
N ILE A 42 1.01 -24.36 20.18
CA ILE A 42 0.60 -25.69 20.69
C ILE A 42 1.54 -26.80 20.20
#